data_AF-A0A0E0CRN2-F1
#
_entry.id   AF-A0A0E0CRN2-F1
#
_cell.length_a   1.000
_cell.length_b   1.000
_cell.length_c   1.000
_cell.angle_alpha   90.00
_cell.angle_beta   90.00
_cell.angle_gamma   90.00
#
_symmetry.space_group_name_H-M   'P 1'
#
loop_
_entity.id
_entity.type
_entity.pdbx_description
1 polymer ?
#
loop_
_entity_poly.entity_id
_entity_poly.type
_entity_poly.pdbx_seq_one_letter_code
_entity_poly.pdbx_strand_id
1 'polypeptide(L)'
;MDSSARSGGGGTGGYTSTRVWIVAGVAIAGAIVFVEAARRRRRWLRDRSEVPPDFGAFCYRFEIAPAPQPPPPAARQLLSGLTFAASDNFEIEGYVAGFGNPDWKRTHKAATRTAVPVTMLQKQGGTYVGSTVMDELGFGVSGGNLHNGTPINPASPSLFPGGSCSGSAVAVSAQLVDFALGTDTTGDVRIPACFCGVLCFKSSHGVVSTLGTIANSQSLDTIGWFARDPSVLHRVGDVLLPAATGGLTQTRQLFFADDCFQLLKVPNEKTVNVIENAIQTLPGYQPPKHINIGEYISSHVPSLKDFCEPTVEMLEGMSALKALSTVMLLLQRYEFKTNHEDWVNTVKPKLGLDTSTRVLQAVNSKSDNIKSLYIVRNELRAALKNLLKDTGILVLPTTAGYPLKRNARQRLSPGFEDRMSAFVGIATLSGCCQAVIPLGSHNDHPISLSLLAAHGSDKFLLRNVLYMFSSIKEQVVLASKLVTAPVINRDADFGAAELLKEKGNSAFKGRKWSKAVEFYSDAIKSNGTNATYYCNRAAAYLELGRYKQAEADCEQALLLDKKNVKAYLRRGIAREAVLNHQEALQDIRHALALEPQNKAGLLAERRLQKKLR
;
A
#
# COMPACT_ATOMS: atom_id res chain seq x y z
N MET A 1 87.14 -66.49 12.41
CA MET A 1 87.96 -66.22 11.21
C MET A 1 87.04 -65.69 10.13
N ASP A 2 87.49 -64.61 9.50
CA ASP A 2 87.21 -64.14 8.13
C ASP A 2 85.80 -63.66 7.71
N SER A 3 85.69 -62.33 7.71
CA SER A 3 85.50 -61.40 6.59
C SER A 3 84.75 -61.80 5.29
N SER A 4 84.03 -60.79 4.77
CA SER A 4 83.72 -60.51 3.35
C SER A 4 82.51 -61.29 2.77
N ALA A 5 81.68 -60.82 1.82
CA ALA A 5 81.60 -59.63 0.99
C ALA A 5 80.17 -59.50 0.38
N ARG A 6 79.92 -58.34 -0.26
CA ARG A 6 78.71 -57.84 -0.91
C ARG A 6 78.07 -58.71 -2.03
N SER A 7 76.75 -58.60 -2.18
CA SER A 7 75.98 -58.24 -3.41
C SER A 7 74.50 -58.07 -2.97
N GLY A 8 73.65 -57.14 -3.42
CA GLY A 8 73.51 -56.41 -4.67
C GLY A 8 72.19 -56.86 -5.35
N GLY A 9 71.09 -56.13 -5.21
CA GLY A 9 69.84 -56.39 -5.96
C GLY A 9 68.59 -55.74 -5.39
N GLY A 10 68.06 -54.73 -6.07
CA GLY A 10 67.00 -53.84 -5.61
C GLY A 10 65.56 -54.38 -5.65
N GLY A 11 64.69 -53.64 -4.96
CA GLY A 11 63.24 -53.77 -5.00
C GLY A 11 62.60 -52.50 -4.46
N THR A 12 62.62 -51.42 -5.25
CA THR A 12 61.83 -50.20 -4.99
C THR A 12 60.53 -50.26 -5.78
N GLY A 13 59.40 -50.30 -5.08
CA GLY A 13 58.09 -50.11 -5.71
C GLY A 13 56.95 -50.37 -4.74
N GLY A 14 56.23 -49.34 -4.31
CA GLY A 14 54.98 -49.57 -3.56
C GLY A 14 54.28 -48.42 -2.86
N TYR A 15 54.84 -47.20 -2.78
CA TYR A 15 54.23 -46.16 -1.91
C TYR A 15 53.83 -44.83 -2.57
N THR A 16 54.11 -44.63 -3.86
CA THR A 16 53.80 -43.35 -4.56
C THR A 16 52.49 -43.36 -5.35
N SER A 17 51.93 -44.52 -5.69
CA SER A 17 50.74 -44.62 -6.57
C SER A 17 49.44 -44.21 -5.87
N THR A 18 49.18 -44.72 -4.66
CA THR A 18 47.86 -44.61 -4.01
C THR A 18 47.47 -43.17 -3.64
N ARG A 19 48.43 -42.33 -3.22
CA ARG A 19 48.16 -40.92 -2.88
C ARG A 19 47.83 -40.08 -4.11
N VAL A 20 48.43 -40.38 -5.26
CA VAL A 20 48.16 -39.68 -6.52
C VAL A 20 46.75 -40.00 -7.02
N TRP A 21 46.32 -41.26 -6.93
CA TRP A 21 44.97 -41.68 -7.31
C TRP A 21 43.87 -41.11 -6.40
N ILE A 22 44.13 -40.95 -5.10
CA ILE A 22 43.18 -40.31 -4.17
C ILE A 22 43.01 -38.83 -4.50
N VAL A 23 44.11 -38.10 -4.73
CA VAL A 23 44.04 -36.66 -5.08
C VAL A 23 43.36 -36.46 -6.43
N ALA A 24 43.65 -37.31 -7.41
CA ALA A 24 42.97 -37.30 -8.71
C ALA A 24 41.46 -37.59 -8.58
N GLY A 25 41.08 -38.57 -7.75
CA GLY A 25 39.68 -38.90 -7.49
C GLY A 25 38.89 -37.77 -6.84
N VAL A 26 39.49 -37.08 -5.86
CA VAL A 26 38.87 -35.91 -5.19
C VAL A 26 38.75 -34.73 -6.14
N ALA A 27 39.75 -34.48 -6.99
CA ALA A 27 39.72 -33.42 -8.00
C ALA A 27 38.63 -33.66 -9.06
N ILE A 28 38.49 -34.90 -9.53
CA ILE A 28 37.44 -35.30 -10.48
C ILE A 28 36.05 -35.17 -9.84
N ALA A 29 35.87 -35.63 -8.59
CA ALA A 29 34.62 -35.46 -7.86
C ALA A 29 34.27 -33.98 -7.65
N GLY A 30 35.24 -33.14 -7.30
CA GLY A 30 35.07 -31.69 -7.17
C GLY A 30 34.68 -31.02 -8.49
N ALA A 31 35.30 -31.42 -9.60
CA ALA A 31 34.95 -30.94 -10.94
C ALA A 31 33.54 -31.37 -11.37
N ILE A 32 33.14 -32.62 -11.09
CA ILE A 32 31.79 -33.11 -11.36
C ILE A 32 30.75 -32.35 -10.53
N VAL A 33 31.00 -32.14 -9.23
CA VAL A 33 30.11 -31.35 -8.36
C VAL A 33 30.02 -29.90 -8.84
N PHE A 34 31.14 -29.29 -9.24
CA PHE A 34 31.16 -27.93 -9.77
C PHE A 34 30.43 -27.81 -11.11
N VAL A 35 30.63 -28.75 -12.04
CA VAL A 35 29.94 -28.79 -13.33
C VAL A 35 28.45 -29.05 -13.14
N GLU A 36 28.06 -29.93 -12.23
CA GLU A 36 26.66 -30.21 -11.92
C GLU A 36 26.00 -29.02 -11.20
N ALA A 37 26.72 -28.35 -10.29
CA ALA A 37 26.28 -27.11 -9.67
C ALA A 37 26.16 -25.97 -10.70
N ALA A 38 27.09 -25.85 -11.65
CA ALA A 38 27.05 -24.87 -12.73
C ALA A 38 25.95 -25.20 -13.76
N ARG A 39 25.66 -26.48 -14.02
CA ARG A 39 24.54 -26.94 -14.85
C ARG A 39 23.20 -26.73 -14.16
N ARG A 40 23.10 -26.96 -12.84
CA ARG A 40 21.93 -26.62 -12.03
C ARG A 40 21.73 -25.10 -11.99
N ARG A 41 22.80 -24.32 -11.85
CA ARG A 41 22.76 -22.85 -11.90
C ARG A 41 22.38 -22.33 -13.27
N ARG A 42 22.85 -22.94 -14.36
CA ARG A 42 22.43 -22.62 -15.74
C ARG A 42 20.99 -23.02 -16.03
N ARG A 43 20.53 -24.18 -15.56
CA ARG A 43 19.11 -24.58 -15.61
C ARG A 43 18.24 -23.59 -14.82
N TRP A 44 18.63 -23.26 -13.59
CA TRP A 44 17.97 -22.28 -12.72
C TRP A 44 17.95 -20.85 -13.30
N LEU A 45 19.00 -20.44 -14.03
CA LEU A 45 19.03 -19.16 -14.75
C LEU A 45 18.18 -19.17 -16.02
N ARG A 46 18.09 -20.31 -16.72
CA ARG A 46 17.25 -20.49 -17.91
C ARG A 46 15.76 -20.54 -17.55
N ASP A 47 15.42 -21.16 -16.43
CA ASP A 47 14.07 -21.24 -15.85
C ASP A 47 13.54 -19.88 -15.33
N ARG A 48 14.44 -18.91 -15.10
CA ARG A 48 14.08 -17.52 -14.74
C ARG A 48 13.71 -16.63 -15.93
N SER A 49 13.97 -17.09 -17.17
CA SER A 49 13.73 -16.32 -18.39
C SER A 49 12.36 -16.58 -19.02
N GLU A 50 11.69 -17.67 -18.64
CA GLU A 50 10.35 -17.99 -19.16
C GLU A 50 9.29 -17.45 -18.18
N VAL A 51 8.32 -16.71 -18.73
CA VAL A 51 7.12 -16.33 -17.99
C VAL A 51 6.40 -17.64 -17.64
N PRO A 52 6.09 -17.92 -16.36
CA PRO A 52 5.39 -19.15 -16.00
C PRO A 52 4.07 -19.24 -16.77
N PRO A 53 3.59 -20.45 -17.10
CA PRO A 53 2.25 -20.64 -17.66
C PRO A 53 1.21 -19.88 -16.83
N ASP A 54 0.27 -19.22 -17.51
CA ASP A 54 -0.76 -18.40 -16.87
C ASP A 54 -0.21 -17.33 -15.92
N PHE A 55 1.02 -16.86 -16.18
CA PHE A 55 1.76 -15.91 -15.34
C PHE A 55 1.94 -16.38 -13.89
N GLY A 56 1.81 -17.68 -13.63
CA GLY A 56 1.84 -18.26 -12.28
C GLY A 56 0.60 -17.95 -11.45
N ALA A 57 -0.52 -17.55 -12.06
CA ALA A 57 -1.73 -17.16 -11.35
C ALA A 57 -2.45 -18.34 -10.65
N PHE A 58 -2.29 -19.57 -11.16
CA PHE A 58 -3.03 -20.75 -10.70
C PHE A 58 -2.16 -21.73 -9.91
N CYS A 59 -2.71 -22.25 -8.80
CA CYS A 59 -2.19 -23.45 -8.15
C CYS A 59 -2.52 -24.69 -8.99
N TYR A 60 -3.73 -24.73 -9.52
CA TYR A 60 -4.24 -25.79 -10.37
C TYR A 60 -5.39 -25.26 -11.23
N ARG A 61 -5.47 -25.75 -12.47
CA ARG A 61 -6.55 -25.45 -13.41
C ARG A 61 -7.37 -26.69 -13.67
N PHE A 62 -8.68 -26.53 -13.58
CA PHE A 62 -9.67 -27.50 -13.98
C PHE A 62 -10.99 -26.77 -14.16
N GLU A 63 -11.87 -27.29 -15.00
CA GLU A 63 -13.16 -26.67 -15.24
C GLU A 63 -14.27 -27.44 -14.54
N ILE A 64 -15.11 -26.71 -13.81
CA ILE A 64 -16.39 -27.22 -13.34
C ILE A 64 -17.48 -26.45 -14.08
N ALA A 65 -18.21 -27.19 -14.92
CA ALA A 65 -19.30 -26.65 -15.72
C ALA A 65 -20.37 -25.98 -14.83
N PRO A 66 -20.99 -24.88 -15.32
CA PRO A 66 -22.07 -24.23 -14.59
C PRO A 66 -23.33 -25.10 -14.55
N ALA A 67 -24.29 -24.70 -13.71
CA ALA A 67 -25.64 -25.25 -13.79
C ALA A 67 -26.24 -24.98 -15.20
N PRO A 68 -26.98 -25.94 -15.79
CA PRO A 68 -27.56 -25.77 -17.12
C PRO A 68 -28.49 -24.56 -17.14
N GLN A 69 -28.52 -23.86 -18.27
CA GLN A 69 -29.48 -22.76 -18.45
C GLN A 69 -30.91 -23.32 -18.39
N PRO A 70 -31.82 -22.68 -17.63
CA PRO A 70 -33.21 -23.08 -17.63
C PRO A 70 -33.85 -22.81 -19.01
N PRO A 71 -34.79 -23.66 -19.47
CA PRO A 71 -35.45 -23.46 -20.76
C PRO A 71 -36.33 -22.19 -20.74
N PRO A 72 -36.55 -21.53 -21.91
CA PRO A 72 -37.52 -20.45 -22.03
C PRO A 72 -38.90 -20.87 -21.50
N PRO A 73 -39.66 -20.00 -20.81
CA PRO A 73 -39.50 -18.53 -20.71
C PRO A 73 -38.65 -18.04 -19.53
N ALA A 74 -37.92 -18.93 -18.83
CA ALA A 74 -37.11 -18.54 -17.68
C ALA A 74 -36.02 -17.53 -18.07
N ALA A 75 -35.74 -16.56 -17.18
CA ALA A 75 -34.69 -15.58 -17.40
C ALA A 75 -33.32 -16.26 -17.49
N ARG A 76 -32.47 -15.74 -18.39
CA ARG A 76 -31.09 -16.21 -18.52
C ARG A 76 -30.33 -15.96 -17.22
N GLN A 77 -29.53 -16.93 -16.81
CA GLN A 77 -28.75 -16.81 -15.58
C GLN A 77 -27.73 -15.66 -15.67
N LEU A 78 -27.51 -14.98 -14.53
CA LEU A 78 -26.79 -13.72 -14.48
C LEU A 78 -25.32 -13.79 -14.86
N LEU A 79 -24.68 -14.95 -14.85
CA LEU A 79 -23.25 -15.13 -15.14
C LEU A 79 -23.01 -16.08 -16.32
N SER A 80 -24.06 -16.36 -17.09
CA SER A 80 -24.00 -17.19 -18.30
C SER A 80 -22.87 -16.76 -19.23
N GLY A 81 -21.96 -17.70 -19.53
CA GLY A 81 -20.82 -17.48 -20.43
C GLY A 81 -19.61 -16.79 -19.79
N LEU A 82 -19.65 -16.50 -18.48
CA LEU A 82 -18.51 -15.95 -17.76
C LEU A 82 -17.73 -17.06 -17.05
N THR A 83 -16.41 -16.88 -16.98
CA THR A 83 -15.46 -17.75 -16.30
C THR A 83 -14.92 -17.09 -15.03
N PHE A 84 -14.69 -17.90 -14.00
CA PHE A 84 -14.10 -17.40 -12.75
C PHE A 84 -13.21 -18.40 -12.04
N ALA A 85 -12.31 -17.84 -11.23
CA ALA A 85 -11.43 -18.59 -10.35
C ALA A 85 -11.63 -18.16 -8.89
N ALA A 86 -11.09 -18.91 -7.93
CA ALA A 86 -11.09 -18.53 -6.52
C ALA A 86 -9.73 -18.79 -5.88
N SER A 87 -9.39 -17.99 -4.87
CA SER A 87 -8.19 -18.20 -4.05
C SER A 87 -8.16 -19.61 -3.46
N ASP A 88 -6.96 -20.19 -3.27
CA ASP A 88 -6.75 -21.57 -2.81
C ASP A 88 -7.17 -21.85 -1.34
N ASN A 89 -7.91 -20.94 -0.72
CA ASN A 89 -8.59 -21.13 0.56
C ASN A 89 -10.10 -21.37 0.43
N PHE A 90 -10.64 -21.42 -0.79
CA PHE A 90 -12.02 -21.82 -1.05
C PHE A 90 -12.12 -23.34 -1.21
N GLU A 91 -12.99 -23.97 -0.44
CA GLU A 91 -13.26 -25.39 -0.54
C GLU A 91 -14.04 -25.70 -1.82
N ILE A 92 -13.60 -26.71 -2.57
CA ILE A 92 -14.28 -27.23 -3.77
C ILE A 92 -14.50 -28.72 -3.52
N GLU A 93 -15.74 -29.18 -3.69
CA GLU A 93 -16.11 -30.58 -3.45
C GLU A 93 -15.20 -31.55 -4.20
N GLY A 94 -14.64 -32.54 -3.49
CA GLY A 94 -13.70 -33.51 -4.05
C GLY A 94 -12.25 -33.04 -4.17
N TYR A 95 -11.95 -31.77 -3.85
CA TYR A 95 -10.60 -31.21 -3.86
C TYR A 95 -10.15 -30.80 -2.45
N VAL A 96 -8.84 -30.78 -2.23
CA VAL A 96 -8.23 -30.27 -0.99
C VAL A 96 -7.79 -28.83 -1.24
N ALA A 97 -8.41 -27.86 -0.55
CA ALA A 97 -7.95 -26.48 -0.53
C ALA A 97 -6.56 -26.41 0.12
N GLY A 98 -5.61 -25.75 -0.54
CA GLY A 98 -4.21 -25.76 -0.11
C GLY A 98 -3.85 -24.68 0.91
N PHE A 99 -4.69 -23.64 1.08
CA PHE A 99 -4.38 -22.47 1.91
C PHE A 99 -2.99 -21.86 1.58
N GLY A 100 -2.60 -21.96 0.31
CA GLY A 100 -1.28 -21.54 -0.18
C GLY A 100 -0.10 -22.40 0.31
N ASN A 101 -0.32 -23.54 0.99
CA ASN A 101 0.76 -24.35 1.55
C ASN A 101 0.58 -25.87 1.30
N PRO A 102 1.57 -26.57 0.74
CA PRO A 102 1.45 -28.00 0.43
C PRO A 102 1.38 -28.90 1.68
N ASP A 103 1.94 -28.50 2.82
CA ASP A 103 1.79 -29.25 4.07
C ASP A 103 0.35 -29.21 4.58
N TRP A 104 -0.37 -28.10 4.35
CA TRP A 104 -1.79 -28.02 4.65
C TRP A 104 -2.56 -29.04 3.81
N LYS A 105 -2.33 -29.02 2.50
CA LYS A 105 -2.93 -29.96 1.56
C LYS A 105 -2.65 -31.43 1.90
N ARG A 106 -1.43 -31.74 2.35
CA ARG A 106 -1.01 -33.11 2.72
C ARG A 106 -1.71 -33.62 3.98
N THR A 107 -2.09 -32.73 4.89
CA THR A 107 -2.62 -33.07 6.21
C THR A 107 -4.14 -32.97 6.31
N HIS A 108 -4.79 -32.39 5.30
CA HIS A 108 -6.24 -32.24 5.22
C HIS A 108 -6.86 -33.14 4.17
N LYS A 109 -8.13 -33.52 4.38
CA LYS A 109 -8.90 -34.34 3.45
C LYS A 109 -9.58 -33.45 2.40
N ALA A 110 -10.02 -34.07 1.31
CA ALA A 110 -10.81 -33.40 0.30
C ALA A 110 -12.10 -32.85 0.92
N ALA A 111 -12.53 -31.67 0.48
CA ALA A 111 -13.75 -31.06 0.95
C ALA A 111 -14.98 -31.88 0.54
N THR A 112 -15.94 -31.99 1.45
CA THR A 112 -17.22 -32.69 1.21
C THR A 112 -18.28 -31.79 0.56
N ARG A 113 -17.99 -30.50 0.42
CA ARG A 113 -18.88 -29.51 -0.18
C ARG A 113 -18.07 -28.37 -0.78
N THR A 114 -18.63 -27.76 -1.81
CA THR A 114 -18.10 -26.53 -2.40
C THR A 114 -18.52 -25.32 -1.56
N ALA A 115 -17.64 -24.33 -1.45
CA ALA A 115 -17.88 -23.07 -0.75
C ALA A 115 -19.18 -22.41 -1.23
N VAL A 116 -19.91 -21.78 -0.30
CA VAL A 116 -21.21 -21.17 -0.59
C VAL A 116 -21.11 -20.10 -1.70
N PRO A 117 -20.14 -19.15 -1.67
CA PRO A 117 -19.99 -18.17 -2.75
C PRO A 117 -19.76 -18.82 -4.12
N VAL A 118 -18.90 -19.84 -4.20
CA VAL A 118 -18.61 -20.55 -5.46
C VAL A 118 -19.87 -21.23 -5.98
N THR A 119 -20.59 -21.93 -5.10
CA THR A 119 -21.86 -22.61 -5.44
C THR A 119 -22.92 -21.62 -5.95
N MET A 120 -23.05 -20.46 -5.32
CA MET A 120 -24.01 -19.43 -5.74
C MET A 120 -23.72 -18.93 -7.16
N LEU A 121 -22.45 -18.72 -7.50
CA LEU A 121 -22.02 -18.25 -8.81
C LEU A 121 -22.21 -19.32 -9.90
N GLN A 122 -21.90 -20.58 -9.60
CA GLN A 122 -22.13 -21.70 -10.51
C GLN A 122 -23.61 -21.92 -10.81
N LYS A 123 -24.47 -21.79 -9.79
CA LYS A 123 -25.94 -21.82 -9.96
C LYS A 123 -26.47 -20.69 -10.84
N GLN A 124 -25.72 -19.60 -10.95
CA GLN A 124 -26.03 -18.45 -11.80
C GLN A 124 -25.26 -18.48 -13.13
N GLY A 125 -24.74 -19.63 -13.55
CA GLY A 125 -24.20 -19.82 -14.90
C GLY A 125 -22.71 -19.53 -15.05
N GLY A 126 -22.00 -19.23 -13.95
CA GLY A 126 -20.55 -18.99 -13.97
C GLY A 126 -19.76 -20.30 -14.05
N THR A 127 -18.79 -20.37 -14.95
CA THR A 127 -17.90 -21.53 -15.11
C THR A 127 -16.69 -21.37 -14.20
N TYR A 128 -16.46 -22.32 -13.30
CA TYR A 128 -15.29 -22.28 -12.41
C TYR A 128 -14.08 -22.91 -13.11
N VAL A 129 -12.93 -22.23 -13.15
CA VAL A 129 -11.75 -22.65 -13.95
C VAL A 129 -10.49 -22.99 -13.14
N GLY A 130 -10.57 -22.95 -11.81
CA GLY A 130 -9.52 -23.44 -10.92
C GLY A 130 -9.21 -22.53 -9.75
N SER A 131 -8.22 -22.94 -8.96
CA SER A 131 -7.77 -22.19 -7.79
C SER A 131 -6.50 -21.41 -8.04
N THR A 132 -6.49 -20.20 -7.51
CA THR A 132 -5.44 -19.21 -7.71
C THR A 132 -4.45 -19.20 -6.55
N VAL A 133 -3.21 -18.82 -6.87
CA VAL A 133 -2.12 -18.67 -5.90
C VAL A 133 -2.49 -17.61 -4.87
N MET A 134 -2.16 -17.89 -3.62
CA MET A 134 -2.24 -16.94 -2.51
C MET A 134 -0.99 -16.98 -1.63
N ASP A 135 -0.75 -15.92 -0.86
CA ASP A 135 0.27 -15.96 0.18
C ASP A 135 -0.08 -17.03 1.23
N GLU A 136 0.95 -17.70 1.73
CA GLU A 136 0.79 -18.88 2.61
C GLU A 136 -0.06 -18.53 3.84
N LEU A 137 -1.11 -19.34 4.09
CA LEU A 137 -2.01 -19.22 5.23
C LEU A 137 -2.75 -17.86 5.33
N GLY A 138 -2.82 -17.09 4.24
CA GLY A 138 -3.42 -15.76 4.24
C GLY A 138 -2.56 -14.70 4.96
N PHE A 139 -1.29 -14.99 5.24
CA PHE A 139 -0.34 -14.06 5.85
C PHE A 139 0.62 -13.49 4.80
N GLY A 140 0.16 -12.47 4.07
CA GLY A 140 1.03 -11.77 3.13
C GLY A 140 0.35 -10.63 2.39
N VAL A 141 1.14 -9.62 2.05
CA VAL A 141 0.69 -8.42 1.31
C VAL A 141 1.41 -8.26 -0.04
N SER A 142 2.36 -9.15 -0.36
CA SER A 142 3.23 -9.01 -1.53
C SER A 142 2.86 -9.94 -2.69
N GLY A 143 2.14 -11.03 -2.44
CA GLY A 143 1.94 -12.08 -3.44
C GLY A 143 3.04 -13.14 -3.42
N GLY A 144 3.84 -13.18 -2.36
CA GLY A 144 4.96 -14.09 -2.21
C GLY A 144 4.51 -15.45 -1.71
N ASN A 145 4.80 -16.52 -2.46
CA ASN A 145 4.59 -17.89 -2.01
C ASN A 145 5.88 -18.70 -2.21
N LEU A 146 6.35 -19.37 -1.15
CA LEU A 146 7.58 -20.18 -1.21
C LEU A 146 7.48 -21.36 -2.20
N HIS A 147 6.29 -21.93 -2.35
CA HIS A 147 6.06 -23.18 -3.07
C HIS A 147 5.60 -22.94 -4.51
N ASN A 148 4.67 -22.00 -4.70
CA ASN A 148 4.11 -21.67 -6.01
C ASN A 148 4.84 -20.52 -6.72
N GLY A 149 5.72 -19.80 -6.02
CA GLY A 149 6.34 -18.58 -6.51
C GLY A 149 5.39 -17.38 -6.45
N THR A 150 5.81 -16.26 -7.05
CA THR A 150 5.03 -15.02 -7.09
C THR A 150 4.40 -14.83 -8.47
N PRO A 151 3.06 -14.70 -8.58
CA PRO A 151 2.39 -14.40 -9.83
C PRO A 151 2.93 -13.12 -10.48
N ILE A 152 2.95 -13.06 -11.81
CA ILE A 152 3.49 -11.93 -12.57
C ILE A 152 2.33 -11.17 -13.21
N ASN A 153 2.08 -9.93 -12.76
CA ASN A 153 1.14 -9.08 -13.47
C ASN A 153 1.74 -8.67 -14.84
N PRO A 154 1.13 -9.05 -15.99
CA PRO A 154 1.65 -8.67 -17.30
C PRO A 154 1.67 -7.16 -17.54
N ALA A 155 0.79 -6.38 -16.89
CA ALA A 155 0.79 -4.93 -17.02
C ALA A 155 1.98 -4.25 -16.32
N SER A 156 2.56 -4.91 -15.31
CA SER A 156 3.67 -4.39 -14.50
C SER A 156 4.60 -5.53 -14.03
N PRO A 157 5.31 -6.23 -14.93
CA PRO A 157 6.03 -7.48 -14.60
C PRO A 157 7.24 -7.30 -13.67
N SER A 158 7.66 -6.05 -13.48
CA SER A 158 8.76 -5.65 -12.59
C SER A 158 8.31 -5.44 -11.15
N LEU A 159 7.00 -5.35 -10.89
CA LEU A 159 6.42 -5.08 -9.58
C LEU A 159 5.81 -6.35 -8.95
N PHE A 160 5.71 -6.37 -7.63
CA PHE A 160 4.92 -7.36 -6.93
C PHE A 160 3.41 -7.16 -7.21
N PRO A 161 2.63 -8.24 -7.40
CA PRO A 161 1.20 -8.15 -7.68
C PRO A 161 0.35 -7.80 -6.45
N GLY A 162 0.94 -7.80 -5.24
CA GLY A 162 0.22 -7.64 -3.98
C GLY A 162 -0.37 -8.97 -3.49
N GLY A 163 -0.90 -9.02 -2.27
CA GLY A 163 -1.44 -10.24 -1.66
C GLY A 163 -2.42 -9.96 -0.51
N SER A 164 -3.02 -10.98 0.11
CA SER A 164 -2.71 -12.41 -0.14
C SER A 164 -3.34 -13.02 -1.40
N CYS A 165 -4.43 -12.49 -1.95
CA CYS A 165 -5.12 -13.06 -3.13
C CYS A 165 -4.47 -12.69 -4.48
N SER A 166 -3.15 -12.86 -4.57
CA SER A 166 -2.31 -12.42 -5.69
C SER A 166 -2.68 -13.07 -7.04
N GLY A 167 -2.88 -14.38 -7.03
CA GLY A 167 -3.25 -15.14 -8.23
C GLY A 167 -4.61 -14.73 -8.77
N SER A 168 -5.60 -14.43 -7.91
CA SER A 168 -6.91 -13.95 -8.33
C SER A 168 -6.83 -12.62 -9.06
N ALA A 169 -6.05 -11.67 -8.53
CA ALA A 169 -5.87 -10.37 -9.18
C ALA A 169 -5.10 -10.49 -10.51
N VAL A 170 -4.05 -11.33 -10.56
CA VAL A 170 -3.29 -11.56 -11.79
C VAL A 170 -4.12 -12.32 -12.83
N ALA A 171 -4.92 -13.32 -12.45
CA ALA A 171 -5.80 -14.04 -13.37
C ALA A 171 -6.79 -13.10 -14.07
N VAL A 172 -7.37 -12.15 -13.32
CA VAL A 172 -8.25 -11.11 -13.87
C VAL A 172 -7.47 -10.10 -14.71
N SER A 173 -6.31 -9.62 -14.25
CA SER A 173 -5.51 -8.63 -14.98
C SER A 173 -4.98 -9.19 -16.31
N ALA A 174 -4.54 -10.44 -16.30
CA ALA A 174 -4.03 -11.18 -17.45
C ALA A 174 -5.13 -11.74 -18.37
N GLN A 175 -6.41 -11.47 -18.07
CA GLN A 175 -7.56 -11.92 -18.88
C GLN A 175 -7.68 -13.44 -19.01
N LEU A 176 -7.23 -14.17 -17.99
CA LEU A 176 -7.39 -15.63 -17.92
C LEU A 176 -8.80 -16.03 -17.44
N VAL A 177 -9.48 -15.10 -16.76
CA VAL A 177 -10.87 -15.18 -16.30
C VAL A 177 -11.57 -13.82 -16.42
N ASP A 178 -12.90 -13.84 -16.38
CA ASP A 178 -13.73 -12.63 -16.38
C ASP A 178 -13.76 -11.98 -14.99
N PHE A 179 -13.80 -12.81 -13.93
CA PHE A 179 -13.73 -12.38 -12.54
C PHE A 179 -13.06 -13.44 -11.65
N ALA A 180 -12.68 -13.07 -10.43
CA ALA A 180 -12.10 -14.02 -9.47
C ALA A 180 -12.51 -13.69 -8.04
N LEU A 181 -12.56 -14.71 -7.17
CA LEU A 181 -12.85 -14.58 -5.75
C LEU A 181 -11.58 -14.55 -4.89
N GLY A 182 -11.68 -13.90 -3.74
CA GLY A 182 -10.70 -13.92 -2.68
C GLY A 182 -11.34 -13.66 -1.31
N THR A 183 -10.57 -13.83 -0.25
CA THR A 183 -10.94 -13.43 1.10
C THR A 183 -10.13 -12.20 1.49
N ASP A 184 -10.77 -11.15 1.98
CA ASP A 184 -10.12 -9.95 2.51
C ASP A 184 -10.12 -9.96 4.05
N THR A 185 -8.93 -10.11 4.64
CA THR A 185 -8.71 -10.08 6.08
C THR A 185 -7.95 -8.82 6.48
N THR A 186 -6.92 -8.45 5.75
CA THR A 186 -6.07 -7.27 6.04
C THR A 186 -5.82 -6.41 4.81
N GLY A 187 -6.73 -6.46 3.83
CA GLY A 187 -6.54 -5.86 2.51
C GLY A 187 -6.20 -6.88 1.42
N ASP A 188 -6.39 -8.17 1.69
CA ASP A 188 -5.94 -9.27 0.84
C ASP A 188 -6.56 -9.32 -0.55
N VAL A 189 -7.69 -8.65 -0.79
CA VAL A 189 -8.19 -8.42 -2.15
C VAL A 189 -7.91 -7.01 -2.65
N ARG A 190 -7.97 -6.02 -1.76
CA ARG A 190 -7.85 -4.60 -2.12
C ARG A 190 -6.42 -4.20 -2.53
N ILE A 191 -5.41 -4.71 -1.83
CA ILE A 191 -4.00 -4.47 -2.12
C ILE A 191 -3.63 -5.06 -3.48
N PRO A 192 -3.89 -6.36 -3.78
CA PRO A 192 -3.55 -6.89 -5.08
C PRO A 192 -4.40 -6.29 -6.21
N ALA A 193 -5.64 -5.87 -5.97
CA ALA A 193 -6.42 -5.12 -6.96
C ALA A 193 -5.75 -3.80 -7.34
N CYS A 194 -5.31 -3.05 -6.32
CA CYS A 194 -4.58 -1.80 -6.50
C CYS A 194 -3.31 -2.00 -7.33
N PHE A 195 -2.53 -3.03 -6.99
CA PHE A 195 -1.23 -3.31 -7.63
C PHE A 195 -1.37 -3.91 -9.03
N CYS A 196 -2.44 -4.67 -9.26
CA CYS A 196 -2.74 -5.27 -10.55
C CYS A 196 -3.50 -4.34 -11.51
N GLY A 197 -4.00 -3.20 -11.01
CA GLY A 197 -4.74 -2.21 -11.80
C GLY A 197 -6.13 -2.70 -12.22
N VAL A 198 -6.79 -3.50 -11.37
CA VAL A 198 -8.11 -4.09 -11.64
C VAL A 198 -9.17 -3.58 -10.65
N LEU A 199 -10.45 -3.70 -11.01
CA LEU A 199 -11.53 -3.41 -10.08
C LEU A 199 -11.61 -4.51 -9.04
N CYS A 200 -12.00 -4.11 -7.83
CA CYS A 200 -12.29 -5.05 -6.76
C CYS A 200 -13.41 -4.55 -5.87
N PHE A 201 -14.19 -5.48 -5.33
CA PHE A 201 -15.17 -5.21 -4.30
C PHE A 201 -14.92 -6.11 -3.10
N LYS A 202 -14.83 -5.49 -1.92
CA LYS A 202 -14.86 -6.14 -0.61
C LYS A 202 -16.27 -5.96 -0.05
N SER A 203 -16.93 -7.07 0.29
CA SER A 203 -18.24 -6.99 0.94
C SER A 203 -18.16 -6.47 2.38
N SER A 204 -19.29 -6.00 2.87
CA SER A 204 -19.50 -5.78 4.30
C SER A 204 -19.31 -7.10 5.07
N HIS A 205 -18.79 -6.99 6.28
CA HIS A 205 -18.52 -8.16 7.12
C HIS A 205 -19.82 -8.91 7.45
N GLY A 206 -19.85 -10.21 7.18
CA GLY A 206 -20.99 -11.09 7.43
C GLY A 206 -22.15 -11.01 6.44
N VAL A 207 -22.08 -10.16 5.40
CA VAL A 207 -23.15 -10.05 4.39
C VAL A 207 -23.08 -11.17 3.34
N VAL A 208 -21.88 -11.53 2.89
CA VAL A 208 -21.65 -12.70 2.03
C VAL A 208 -21.14 -13.83 2.90
N SER A 209 -21.69 -15.03 2.72
CA SER A 209 -21.30 -16.21 3.51
C SER A 209 -19.84 -16.60 3.26
N THR A 210 -19.08 -16.82 4.33
CA THR A 210 -17.73 -17.41 4.31
C THR A 210 -17.75 -18.92 4.53
N LEU A 211 -18.92 -19.56 4.47
CA LEU A 211 -19.00 -21.00 4.67
C LEU A 211 -18.30 -21.75 3.52
N GLY A 212 -17.38 -22.64 3.91
CA GLY A 212 -16.50 -23.36 2.99
C GLY A 212 -15.29 -22.54 2.54
N THR A 213 -14.88 -21.53 3.31
CA THR A 213 -13.55 -20.92 3.18
C THR A 213 -12.72 -21.20 4.41
N ILE A 214 -11.42 -21.47 4.25
CA ILE A 214 -10.49 -21.62 5.36
C ILE A 214 -10.27 -20.24 5.98
N ALA A 215 -10.65 -20.08 7.24
CA ALA A 215 -10.60 -18.81 7.95
C ALA A 215 -9.17 -18.44 8.35
N ASN A 216 -8.76 -17.21 8.10
CA ASN A 216 -7.58 -16.62 8.71
C ASN A 216 -7.99 -15.92 10.02
N SER A 217 -9.04 -15.10 9.98
CA SER A 217 -9.62 -14.42 11.14
C SER A 217 -11.12 -14.20 10.93
N GLN A 218 -11.95 -15.02 11.58
CA GLN A 218 -13.41 -15.04 11.41
C GLN A 218 -14.10 -13.68 11.62
N SER A 219 -13.55 -12.78 12.46
CA SER A 219 -14.13 -11.46 12.70
C SER A 219 -13.71 -10.39 11.69
N LEU A 220 -12.72 -10.69 10.85
CA LEU A 220 -12.19 -9.79 9.82
C LEU A 220 -12.49 -10.29 8.40
N ASP A 221 -12.45 -11.61 8.20
CA ASP A 221 -12.59 -12.27 6.90
C ASP A 221 -13.89 -11.87 6.20
N THR A 222 -13.74 -11.42 4.95
CA THR A 222 -14.85 -11.07 4.06
C THR A 222 -14.63 -11.61 2.68
N ILE A 223 -15.71 -11.98 1.98
CA ILE A 223 -15.60 -12.37 0.57
C ILE A 223 -15.43 -11.12 -0.28
N GLY A 224 -14.42 -11.12 -1.12
CA GLY A 224 -14.19 -10.11 -2.13
C GLY A 224 -14.04 -10.71 -3.51
N TRP A 225 -14.22 -9.88 -4.53
CA TRP A 225 -14.08 -10.29 -5.92
C TRP A 225 -13.48 -9.21 -6.81
N PHE A 226 -12.80 -9.67 -7.85
CA PHE A 226 -12.08 -8.86 -8.82
C PHE A 226 -12.76 -8.92 -10.17
N ALA A 227 -12.71 -7.83 -10.94
CA ALA A 227 -13.12 -7.80 -12.34
C ALA A 227 -12.35 -6.73 -13.11
N ARG A 228 -12.36 -6.76 -14.45
CA ARG A 228 -11.91 -5.63 -15.28
C ARG A 228 -13.06 -4.70 -15.65
N ASP A 229 -14.25 -5.26 -15.79
CA ASP A 229 -15.47 -4.57 -16.20
C ASP A 229 -16.37 -4.31 -14.98
N PRO A 230 -16.78 -3.05 -14.72
CA PRO A 230 -17.70 -2.74 -13.63
C PRO A 230 -19.05 -3.46 -13.75
N SER A 231 -19.50 -3.81 -14.96
CA SER A 231 -20.74 -4.56 -15.19
C SER A 231 -20.62 -5.99 -14.67
N VAL A 232 -19.46 -6.64 -14.88
CA VAL A 232 -19.16 -7.97 -14.33
C VAL A 232 -19.06 -7.88 -12.80
N LEU A 233 -18.34 -6.87 -12.28
CA LEU A 233 -18.24 -6.63 -10.84
C LEU A 233 -19.63 -6.49 -10.17
N HIS A 234 -20.54 -5.76 -10.81
CA HIS A 234 -21.91 -5.57 -10.36
C HIS A 234 -22.75 -6.86 -10.46
N ARG A 235 -22.67 -7.59 -11.58
CA ARG A 235 -23.39 -8.87 -11.77
C ARG A 235 -23.01 -9.91 -10.71
N VAL A 236 -21.73 -10.01 -10.37
CA VAL A 236 -21.25 -10.88 -9.28
C VAL A 236 -21.87 -10.45 -7.94
N GLY A 237 -21.91 -9.14 -7.67
CA GLY A 237 -22.58 -8.60 -6.50
C GLY A 237 -24.09 -8.87 -6.47
N ASP A 238 -24.77 -8.86 -7.62
CA ASP A 238 -26.20 -9.19 -7.68
C ASP A 238 -26.49 -10.65 -7.30
N VAL A 239 -25.54 -11.55 -7.55
CA VAL A 239 -25.62 -12.96 -7.16
C VAL A 239 -25.30 -13.14 -5.67
N LEU A 240 -24.22 -12.54 -5.18
CA LEU A 240 -23.69 -12.82 -3.84
C LEU A 240 -24.37 -12.02 -2.72
N LEU A 241 -24.89 -10.82 -3.02
CA LEU A 241 -25.45 -9.93 -2.01
C LEU A 241 -26.96 -10.12 -1.86
N PRO A 242 -27.50 -9.94 -0.65
CA PRO A 242 -28.95 -9.88 -0.44
C PRO A 242 -29.63 -8.84 -1.34
N ALA A 243 -30.90 -9.08 -1.68
CA ALA A 243 -31.70 -8.13 -2.44
C ALA A 243 -31.76 -6.77 -1.72
N ALA A 244 -31.54 -5.68 -2.46
CA ALA A 244 -31.57 -4.34 -1.89
C ALA A 244 -32.98 -3.75 -1.93
N THR A 245 -33.36 -3.09 -0.83
CA THR A 245 -34.55 -2.22 -0.77
C THR A 245 -34.11 -0.78 -1.04
N GLY A 246 -34.32 -0.27 -2.26
CA GLY A 246 -34.05 1.13 -2.63
C GLY A 246 -33.34 1.32 -3.97
N GLY A 247 -33.65 2.42 -4.66
CA GLY A 247 -33.05 2.81 -5.95
C GLY A 247 -31.97 3.90 -5.82
N LEU A 248 -31.35 4.28 -6.93
CA LEU A 248 -30.39 5.41 -7.05
C LEU A 248 -31.08 6.79 -6.95
N THR A 249 -32.22 6.90 -6.28
CA THR A 249 -33.01 8.13 -6.22
C THR A 249 -32.61 9.05 -5.07
N GLN A 250 -31.84 8.57 -4.11
CA GLN A 250 -31.45 9.33 -2.91
C GLN A 250 -30.19 10.15 -3.11
N THR A 251 -30.21 11.45 -2.86
CA THR A 251 -29.04 12.33 -2.90
C THR A 251 -27.79 11.74 -2.22
N ARG A 252 -26.68 11.63 -2.95
CA ARG A 252 -25.41 11.05 -2.49
C ARG A 252 -24.46 12.13 -1.98
N GLN A 253 -23.66 11.80 -0.97
CA GLN A 253 -22.63 12.68 -0.42
C GLN A 253 -21.26 11.99 -0.47
N LEU A 254 -20.29 12.62 -1.12
CA LEU A 254 -18.90 12.16 -1.04
C LEU A 254 -18.17 12.86 0.11
N PHE A 255 -17.32 12.10 0.80
CA PHE A 255 -16.41 12.58 1.83
C PHE A 255 -14.98 12.20 1.42
N PHE A 256 -14.08 13.17 1.20
CA PHE A 256 -12.67 12.93 0.92
C PHE A 256 -11.86 12.92 2.23
N ALA A 257 -11.09 11.84 2.45
CA ALA A 257 -10.19 11.70 3.58
C ALA A 257 -8.86 12.42 3.33
N ASP A 258 -8.84 13.75 3.50
CA ASP A 258 -7.70 14.61 3.13
C ASP A 258 -6.40 14.20 3.80
N ASP A 259 -6.47 13.81 5.06
CA ASP A 259 -5.33 13.30 5.84
C ASP A 259 -4.73 12.03 5.24
N CYS A 260 -5.56 11.15 4.65
CA CYS A 260 -5.04 9.99 3.90
C CYS A 260 -4.40 10.41 2.57
N PHE A 261 -4.98 11.38 1.85
CA PHE A 261 -4.40 11.88 0.59
C PHE A 261 -3.09 12.64 0.80
N GLN A 262 -2.93 13.36 1.92
CA GLN A 262 -1.68 14.04 2.29
C GLN A 262 -0.50 13.07 2.47
N LEU A 263 -0.77 11.80 2.77
CA LEU A 263 0.24 10.75 2.89
C LEU A 263 0.64 10.14 1.54
N LEU A 264 -0.13 10.39 0.47
CA LEU A 264 0.22 9.94 -0.86
C LEU A 264 1.30 10.80 -1.48
N LYS A 265 2.22 10.13 -2.18
CA LYS A 265 3.18 10.78 -3.08
C LYS A 265 2.61 10.87 -4.49
N VAL A 266 1.30 11.08 -4.63
CA VAL A 266 0.58 11.19 -5.91
C VAL A 266 -0.14 12.54 -5.92
N PRO A 267 0.00 13.35 -6.99
CA PRO A 267 -0.69 14.64 -7.09
C PRO A 267 -2.22 14.50 -7.07
N ASN A 268 -2.92 15.49 -6.51
CA ASN A 268 -4.39 15.51 -6.43
C ASN A 268 -5.05 15.53 -7.80
N GLU A 269 -4.39 16.08 -8.82
CA GLU A 269 -4.83 16.09 -10.21
C GLU A 269 -5.01 14.68 -10.78
N LYS A 270 -4.30 13.69 -10.22
CA LYS A 270 -4.40 12.26 -10.59
C LYS A 270 -5.25 11.44 -9.63
N THR A 271 -5.78 12.04 -8.57
CA THR A 271 -6.55 11.34 -7.52
C THR A 271 -7.85 12.07 -7.19
N VAL A 272 -7.83 13.02 -6.26
CA VAL A 272 -9.00 13.75 -5.77
C VAL A 272 -9.77 14.41 -6.91
N ASN A 273 -9.07 15.19 -7.73
CA ASN A 273 -9.69 15.98 -8.80
C ASN A 273 -10.33 15.09 -9.87
N VAL A 274 -9.81 13.87 -10.09
CA VAL A 274 -10.41 12.91 -11.02
C VAL A 274 -11.83 12.54 -10.58
N ILE A 275 -12.02 12.29 -9.29
CA ILE A 275 -13.34 11.93 -8.75
C ILE A 275 -14.24 13.16 -8.68
N GLU A 276 -13.73 14.30 -8.22
CA GLU A 276 -14.50 15.56 -8.16
C GLU A 276 -15.02 16.00 -9.53
N ASN A 277 -14.16 15.98 -10.55
CA ASN A 277 -14.56 16.32 -11.92
C ASN A 277 -15.54 15.30 -12.50
N ALA A 278 -15.38 14.01 -12.17
CA ALA A 278 -16.29 12.97 -12.63
C ALA A 278 -17.69 13.18 -12.08
N ILE A 279 -17.83 13.45 -10.78
CA ILE A 279 -19.16 13.62 -10.15
C ILE A 279 -19.84 14.94 -10.54
N GLN A 280 -19.11 15.99 -10.92
CA GLN A 280 -19.71 17.24 -11.40
C GLN A 280 -20.60 17.03 -12.64
N THR A 281 -20.26 16.04 -13.46
CA THR A 281 -21.04 15.68 -14.66
C THR A 281 -22.24 14.77 -14.35
N LEU A 282 -22.34 14.25 -13.13
CA LEU A 282 -23.32 13.23 -12.75
C LEU A 282 -24.41 13.81 -11.84
N PRO A 283 -25.71 13.62 -12.16
CA PRO A 283 -26.78 14.06 -11.28
C PRO A 283 -26.84 13.23 -9.99
N GLY A 284 -27.34 13.87 -8.93
CA GLY A 284 -27.62 13.22 -7.65
C GLY A 284 -26.48 13.25 -6.63
N TYR A 285 -25.35 13.90 -6.94
CA TYR A 285 -24.26 14.15 -5.99
C TYR A 285 -24.34 15.55 -5.40
N GLN A 286 -24.19 15.66 -4.08
CA GLN A 286 -23.96 16.93 -3.39
C GLN A 286 -22.50 17.37 -3.59
N PRO A 287 -22.20 18.67 -3.38
CA PRO A 287 -20.83 19.14 -3.30
C PRO A 287 -20.03 18.25 -2.33
N PRO A 288 -18.85 17.77 -2.74
CA PRO A 288 -18.05 16.88 -1.92
C PRO A 288 -17.62 17.58 -0.63
N LYS A 289 -17.52 16.80 0.45
CA LYS A 289 -17.02 17.26 1.74
C LYS A 289 -15.60 16.75 1.93
N HIS A 290 -14.76 17.56 2.54
CA HIS A 290 -13.40 17.21 2.90
C HIS A 290 -13.33 17.03 4.41
N ILE A 291 -12.74 15.92 4.86
CA ILE A 291 -12.64 15.56 6.27
C ILE A 291 -11.24 15.03 6.58
N ASN A 292 -10.84 15.18 7.84
CA ASN A 292 -9.72 14.44 8.40
C ASN A 292 -10.28 13.17 9.07
N ILE A 293 -10.16 12.02 8.40
CA ILE A 293 -10.79 10.78 8.87
C ILE A 293 -10.10 10.26 10.13
N GLY A 294 -8.78 10.43 10.26
CA GLY A 294 -8.03 10.05 11.44
C GLY A 294 -8.48 10.80 12.69
N GLU A 295 -8.66 12.12 12.59
CA GLU A 295 -9.19 12.95 13.69
C GLU A 295 -10.64 12.57 14.04
N TYR A 296 -11.48 12.30 13.03
CA TYR A 296 -12.84 11.81 13.25
C TYR A 296 -12.84 10.47 14.02
N ILE A 297 -11.99 9.52 13.63
CA ILE A 297 -11.87 8.22 14.31
C ILE A 297 -11.35 8.42 15.73
N SER A 298 -10.32 9.23 15.94
CA SER A 298 -9.75 9.52 17.27
C SER A 298 -10.79 10.06 18.25
N SER A 299 -11.71 10.91 17.76
CA SER A 299 -12.76 11.53 18.57
C SER A 299 -13.98 10.64 18.81
N HIS A 300 -14.26 9.66 17.94
CA HIS A 300 -15.48 8.83 17.99
C HIS A 300 -15.23 7.35 18.36
N VAL A 301 -13.97 6.94 18.52
CA VAL A 301 -13.57 5.58 18.92
C VAL A 301 -12.70 5.67 20.18
N PRO A 302 -13.28 5.95 21.36
CA PRO A 302 -12.53 6.24 22.58
C PRO A 302 -11.61 5.08 23.01
N SER A 303 -12.01 3.83 22.78
CA SER A 303 -11.20 2.65 23.13
C SER A 303 -9.91 2.52 22.32
N LEU A 304 -9.78 3.26 21.20
CA LEU A 304 -8.58 3.23 20.37
C LEU A 304 -7.36 3.87 21.06
N LYS A 305 -7.59 4.77 22.02
CA LYS A 305 -6.53 5.50 22.73
C LYS A 305 -5.53 4.59 23.42
N ASP A 306 -5.97 3.42 23.89
CA ASP A 306 -5.12 2.42 24.56
C ASP A 306 -4.08 1.79 23.61
N PHE A 307 -4.26 1.95 22.30
CA PHE A 307 -3.39 1.41 21.26
C PHE A 307 -2.56 2.49 20.54
N CYS A 308 -2.76 3.76 20.88
CA CYS A 308 -2.00 4.87 20.33
C CYS A 308 -0.61 4.94 21.00
N GLU A 309 0.45 5.00 20.19
CA GLU A 309 1.80 5.18 20.73
C GLU A 309 2.00 6.62 21.25
N PRO A 310 2.53 6.82 22.47
CA PRO A 310 2.83 8.16 22.99
C PRO A 310 4.03 8.72 22.21
N THR A 311 3.78 9.57 21.22
CA THR A 311 4.84 10.24 20.45
C THR A 311 4.58 11.73 20.33
N VAL A 312 5.66 12.50 20.47
CA VAL A 312 5.66 13.97 20.67
C VAL A 312 5.41 14.75 19.36
N GLU A 313 5.36 14.08 18.20
CA GLU A 313 5.36 14.77 16.89
C GLU A 313 4.39 14.18 15.83
N MET A 314 3.61 13.14 16.12
CA MET A 314 2.61 12.65 15.16
C MET A 314 1.31 13.46 15.25
N LEU A 315 0.81 13.94 14.11
CA LEU A 315 -0.56 14.45 13.99
C LEU A 315 -1.54 13.37 14.52
N GLU A 316 -2.47 13.75 15.40
CA GLU A 316 -3.35 12.82 16.11
C GLU A 316 -4.05 11.81 15.17
N GLY A 317 -4.47 12.26 13.98
CA GLY A 317 -5.11 11.40 12.98
C GLY A 317 -4.22 10.27 12.45
N MET A 318 -2.91 10.50 12.27
CA MET A 318 -1.99 9.44 11.85
C MET A 318 -1.78 8.39 12.95
N SER A 319 -1.80 8.81 14.21
CA SER A 319 -1.70 7.90 15.35
C SER A 319 -2.92 6.98 15.41
N ALA A 320 -4.11 7.53 15.18
CA ALA A 320 -5.35 6.74 15.11
C ALA A 320 -5.33 5.70 13.97
N LEU A 321 -4.93 6.08 12.76
CA LEU A 321 -4.83 5.15 11.63
C LEU A 321 -3.82 4.02 11.87
N LYS A 322 -2.67 4.35 12.48
CA LYS A 322 -1.67 3.34 12.89
C LYS A 322 -2.23 2.42 13.97
N ALA A 323 -2.92 2.95 14.98
CA ALA A 323 -3.56 2.18 16.03
C ALA A 323 -4.62 1.21 15.46
N LEU A 324 -5.41 1.63 14.47
CA LEU A 324 -6.35 0.75 13.79
C LEU A 324 -5.64 -0.44 13.10
N SER A 325 -4.54 -0.17 12.39
CA SER A 325 -3.74 -1.25 11.79
C SER A 325 -3.23 -2.22 12.86
N THR A 326 -2.75 -1.71 14.01
CA THR A 326 -2.32 -2.53 15.14
C THR A 326 -3.46 -3.40 15.67
N VAL A 327 -4.64 -2.83 15.93
CA VAL A 327 -5.80 -3.57 16.43
C VAL A 327 -6.23 -4.66 15.45
N MET A 328 -6.27 -4.36 14.15
CA MET A 328 -6.57 -5.32 13.09
C MET A 328 -5.61 -6.51 13.10
N LEU A 329 -4.29 -6.24 13.14
CA LEU A 329 -3.27 -7.29 13.14
C LEU A 329 -3.25 -8.10 14.44
N LEU A 330 -3.53 -7.49 15.59
CA LEU A 330 -3.67 -8.20 16.86
C LEU A 330 -4.87 -9.16 16.84
N LEU A 331 -6.01 -8.71 16.31
CA LEU A 331 -7.20 -9.55 16.19
C LEU A 331 -6.96 -10.71 15.23
N GLN A 332 -6.33 -10.44 14.08
CA GLN A 332 -5.92 -11.47 13.12
C GLN A 332 -5.03 -12.53 13.78
N ARG A 333 -3.98 -12.10 14.50
CA ARG A 333 -3.05 -13.00 15.19
C ARG A 333 -3.73 -13.87 16.23
N TYR A 334 -4.60 -13.28 17.04
CA TYR A 334 -5.33 -13.98 18.09
C TYR A 334 -6.23 -15.07 17.50
N GLU A 335 -7.06 -14.70 16.53
CA GLU A 335 -8.00 -15.65 15.92
C GLU A 335 -7.29 -16.72 15.10
N PHE A 336 -6.24 -16.35 14.36
CA PHE A 336 -5.42 -17.32 13.65
C PHE A 336 -4.81 -18.34 14.61
N LYS A 337 -4.27 -17.89 15.75
CA LYS A 337 -3.76 -18.78 16.80
C LYS A 337 -4.83 -19.74 17.27
N THR A 338 -6.02 -19.24 17.63
CA THR A 338 -7.15 -20.08 18.05
C THR A 338 -7.53 -21.14 17.00
N ASN A 339 -7.44 -20.80 15.71
CA ASN A 339 -7.85 -21.69 14.63
C ASN A 339 -6.77 -22.73 14.26
N HIS A 340 -5.48 -22.35 14.33
CA HIS A 340 -4.41 -23.09 13.62
C HIS A 340 -3.17 -23.43 14.47
N GLU A 341 -3.11 -23.03 15.75
CA GLU A 341 -1.94 -23.27 16.62
C GLU A 341 -1.54 -24.75 16.69
N ASP A 342 -2.51 -25.64 16.93
CA ASP A 342 -2.27 -27.08 17.04
C ASP A 342 -1.64 -27.65 15.77
N TRP A 343 -2.15 -27.23 14.61
CA TRP A 343 -1.63 -27.66 13.32
C TRP A 343 -0.22 -27.13 13.08
N VAL A 344 0.03 -25.85 13.33
CA VAL A 344 1.36 -25.24 13.17
C VAL A 344 2.39 -25.94 14.06
N ASN A 345 2.06 -26.21 15.33
CA ASN A 345 2.95 -26.83 16.29
C ASN A 345 3.23 -28.31 15.99
N THR A 346 2.20 -29.03 15.52
CA THR A 346 2.31 -30.47 15.22
C THR A 346 3.01 -30.72 13.89
N VAL A 347 2.60 -30.01 12.83
CA VAL A 347 3.07 -30.27 11.46
C VAL A 347 4.37 -29.54 11.15
N LYS A 348 4.63 -28.40 11.81
CA LYS A 348 5.79 -27.53 11.56
C LYS A 348 5.95 -27.23 10.06
N PRO A 349 4.95 -26.57 9.45
CA PRO A 349 4.87 -26.40 8.01
C PRO A 349 6.08 -25.63 7.47
N LYS A 350 6.51 -26.00 6.26
CA LYS A 350 7.55 -25.25 5.57
C LYS A 350 6.98 -23.94 5.04
N LEU A 351 7.43 -22.81 5.59
CA LEU A 351 6.92 -21.47 5.28
C LEU A 351 7.99 -20.56 4.68
N GLY A 352 7.59 -19.63 3.81
CA GLY A 352 8.42 -18.50 3.38
C GLY A 352 8.88 -17.64 4.56
N LEU A 353 10.00 -16.92 4.42
CA LEU A 353 10.65 -16.19 5.52
C LEU A 353 9.71 -15.16 6.19
N ASP A 354 9.04 -14.34 5.38
CA ASP A 354 8.17 -13.27 5.87
C ASP A 354 6.89 -13.85 6.49
N THR A 355 6.33 -14.91 5.90
CA THR A 355 5.15 -15.60 6.45
C THR A 355 5.48 -16.35 7.73
N SER A 356 6.61 -17.05 7.79
CA SER A 356 7.08 -17.75 8.99
C SER A 356 7.18 -16.80 10.19
N THR A 357 7.73 -15.60 9.97
CA THR A 357 7.81 -14.56 11.01
C THR A 357 6.42 -14.17 11.54
N ARG A 358 5.43 -13.99 10.65
CA ARG A 358 4.06 -13.62 11.00
C ARG A 358 3.30 -14.73 11.72
N VAL A 359 3.42 -15.96 11.23
CA VAL A 359 2.81 -17.15 11.85
C VAL A 359 3.39 -17.35 13.25
N LEU A 360 4.71 -17.21 13.43
CA LEU A 360 5.34 -17.28 14.75
C LEU A 360 4.87 -16.15 15.67
N GLN A 361 4.70 -14.92 15.17
CA GLN A 361 4.12 -13.82 15.96
C GLN A 361 2.67 -14.11 16.37
N ALA A 362 1.88 -14.74 15.49
CA ALA A 362 0.51 -15.13 15.79
C ALA A 362 0.44 -16.23 16.86
N VAL A 363 1.16 -17.34 16.65
CA VAL A 363 1.16 -18.49 17.56
C VAL A 363 1.74 -18.14 18.93
N ASN A 364 2.75 -17.27 18.98
CA ASN A 364 3.33 -16.81 20.26
C ASN A 364 2.59 -15.62 20.88
N SER A 365 1.48 -15.14 20.29
CA SER A 365 0.72 -14.02 20.85
C SER A 365 0.06 -14.39 22.19
N LYS A 366 -0.03 -13.41 23.09
CA LYS A 366 -0.75 -13.51 24.35
C LYS A 366 -2.22 -13.17 24.14
N SER A 367 -3.11 -13.84 24.87
CA SER A 367 -4.57 -13.66 24.84
C SER A 367 -5.08 -12.54 25.74
N ASP A 368 -4.22 -11.61 26.16
CA ASP A 368 -4.62 -10.51 27.04
C ASP A 368 -5.36 -9.42 26.24
N ASN A 369 -6.38 -8.80 26.84
CA ASN A 369 -7.09 -7.62 26.29
C ASN A 369 -7.88 -7.83 24.97
N ILE A 370 -8.23 -9.07 24.60
CA ILE A 370 -9.03 -9.36 23.38
C ILE A 370 -10.37 -8.61 23.37
N LYS A 371 -11.02 -8.48 24.53
CA LYS A 371 -12.29 -7.75 24.66
C LYS A 371 -12.15 -6.31 24.16
N SER A 372 -11.03 -5.64 24.45
CA SER A 372 -10.76 -4.28 24.01
C SER A 372 -10.66 -4.19 22.48
N LEU A 373 -10.10 -5.20 21.80
CA LEU A 373 -10.02 -5.23 20.34
C LEU A 373 -11.41 -5.25 19.69
N TYR A 374 -12.34 -6.04 20.22
CA TYR A 374 -13.72 -6.08 19.74
C TYR A 374 -14.51 -4.80 20.08
N ILE A 375 -14.20 -4.13 21.19
CA ILE A 375 -14.81 -2.83 21.54
C ILE A 375 -14.42 -1.79 20.48
N VAL A 376 -13.12 -1.66 20.15
CA VAL A 376 -12.64 -0.76 19.08
C VAL A 376 -13.38 -1.02 17.78
N ARG A 377 -13.53 -2.30 17.42
CA ARG A 377 -14.24 -2.73 16.20
C ARG A 377 -15.69 -2.23 16.17
N ASN A 378 -16.42 -2.42 17.28
CA ASN A 378 -17.82 -2.03 17.39
C ASN A 378 -18.01 -0.52 17.41
N GLU A 379 -17.16 0.20 18.13
CA GLU A 379 -17.14 1.67 18.15
C GLU A 379 -16.84 2.25 16.76
N LEU A 380 -15.81 1.73 16.07
CA LEU A 380 -15.49 2.18 14.71
C LEU A 380 -16.63 1.93 13.72
N ARG A 381 -17.30 0.77 13.82
CA ARG A 381 -18.49 0.48 13.01
C ARG A 381 -19.60 1.51 13.25
N ALA A 382 -19.88 1.84 14.51
CA ALA A 382 -20.89 2.83 14.86
C ALA A 382 -20.50 4.23 14.37
N ALA A 383 -19.23 4.62 14.54
CA ALA A 383 -18.70 5.90 14.07
C ALA A 383 -18.85 6.06 12.55
N LEU A 384 -18.41 5.08 11.75
CA LEU A 384 -18.55 5.17 10.28
C LEU A 384 -20.01 5.10 9.82
N LYS A 385 -20.87 4.34 10.50
CA LYS A 385 -22.32 4.35 10.21
C LYS A 385 -22.91 5.74 10.45
N ASN A 386 -22.52 6.42 11.51
CA ASN A 386 -22.99 7.78 11.82
C ASN A 386 -22.46 8.83 10.83
N LEU A 387 -21.19 8.69 10.41
CA LEU A 387 -20.57 9.58 9.42
C LEU A 387 -21.22 9.46 8.04
N LEU A 388 -21.31 8.22 7.53
CA LEU A 388 -21.71 7.95 6.15
C LEU A 388 -23.22 7.85 5.99
N LYS A 389 -23.94 7.40 7.02
CA LYS A 389 -25.38 7.09 6.94
C LYS A 389 -25.63 6.16 5.74
N ASP A 390 -26.81 6.24 5.13
CA ASP A 390 -27.21 5.35 4.04
C ASP A 390 -26.75 5.84 2.64
N THR A 391 -26.31 7.10 2.51
CA THR A 391 -26.00 7.72 1.21
C THR A 391 -24.59 8.29 1.08
N GLY A 392 -23.78 8.16 2.13
CA GLY A 392 -22.41 8.65 2.18
C GLY A 392 -21.41 7.67 1.58
N ILE A 393 -20.45 8.21 0.83
CA ILE A 393 -19.32 7.46 0.29
C ILE A 393 -18.03 8.15 0.74
N LEU A 394 -17.20 7.45 1.51
CA LEU A 394 -15.86 7.88 1.84
C LEU A 394 -14.92 7.55 0.69
N VAL A 395 -14.20 8.55 0.19
CA VAL A 395 -13.15 8.44 -0.82
C VAL A 395 -11.81 8.54 -0.12
N LEU A 396 -10.96 7.54 -0.33
CA LEU A 396 -9.63 7.48 0.24
C LEU A 396 -8.67 6.72 -0.69
N PRO A 397 -7.35 6.91 -0.58
CA PRO A 397 -6.38 6.02 -1.21
C PRO A 397 -6.55 4.57 -0.75
N THR A 398 -6.32 3.60 -1.64
CA THR A 398 -6.38 2.19 -1.24
C THR A 398 -5.21 1.78 -0.34
N THR A 399 -4.01 2.32 -0.61
CA THR A 399 -2.77 2.04 0.15
C THR A 399 -1.96 3.33 0.33
N ALA A 400 -1.16 3.44 1.39
CA ALA A 400 -0.29 4.61 1.63
C ALA A 400 1.09 4.52 0.96
N GLY A 401 1.28 3.55 0.06
CA GLY A 401 2.55 3.33 -0.61
C GLY A 401 2.41 2.61 -1.95
N TYR A 402 3.53 2.50 -2.64
CA TYR A 402 3.65 1.86 -3.95
C TYR A 402 4.06 0.38 -3.86
N PRO A 403 3.74 -0.43 -4.89
CA PRO A 403 4.28 -1.77 -5.02
C PRO A 403 5.81 -1.77 -5.03
N LEU A 404 6.42 -2.80 -4.43
CA LEU A 404 7.87 -2.99 -4.49
C LEU A 404 8.28 -3.67 -5.81
N LYS A 405 9.54 -3.45 -6.22
CA LYS A 405 10.13 -4.16 -7.36
C LYS A 405 10.39 -5.63 -6.99
N ARG A 406 9.97 -6.56 -7.84
CA ARG A 406 10.08 -8.03 -7.67
C ARG A 406 11.53 -8.52 -7.50
N ASN A 407 12.49 -7.83 -8.12
CA ASN A 407 13.92 -8.19 -8.08
C ASN A 407 14.72 -7.48 -6.96
N ALA A 408 14.07 -6.69 -6.11
CA ALA A 408 14.77 -6.08 -4.98
C ALA A 408 15.23 -7.20 -4.03
N ARG A 409 16.55 -7.38 -3.87
CA ARG A 409 17.13 -8.29 -2.85
C ARG A 409 16.83 -7.84 -1.40
N GLN A 410 16.06 -6.77 -1.24
CA GLN A 410 15.72 -6.20 0.06
C GLN A 410 14.52 -6.93 0.64
N ARG A 411 14.65 -7.38 1.89
CA ARG A 411 13.51 -7.67 2.77
C ARG A 411 12.47 -6.56 2.62
N LEU A 412 11.18 -6.88 2.76
CA LEU A 412 10.14 -5.86 2.90
C LEU A 412 10.63 -4.80 3.89
N SER A 413 10.74 -3.54 3.45
CA SER A 413 11.33 -2.49 4.28
C SER A 413 10.57 -2.40 5.61
N PRO A 414 11.22 -2.17 6.76
CA PRO A 414 10.52 -1.85 8.00
C PRO A 414 9.49 -0.74 7.74
N GLY A 415 8.22 -1.01 8.02
CA GLY A 415 7.09 -0.10 7.77
C GLY A 415 6.47 -0.14 6.36
N PHE A 416 6.89 -1.03 5.45
CA PHE A 416 6.14 -1.26 4.20
C PHE A 416 4.73 -1.76 4.49
N GLU A 417 4.63 -2.76 5.37
CA GLU A 417 3.36 -3.35 5.77
C GLU A 417 2.50 -2.34 6.52
N ASP A 418 3.07 -1.57 7.45
CA ASP A 418 2.36 -0.50 8.14
C ASP A 418 1.71 0.48 7.15
N ARG A 419 2.41 0.85 6.06
CA ARG A 419 1.86 1.71 5.00
C ARG A 419 0.77 1.03 4.16
N MET A 420 0.88 -0.28 3.93
CA MET A 420 -0.15 -1.02 3.19
C MET A 420 -1.41 -1.23 4.04
N SER A 421 -1.21 -1.46 5.34
CA SER A 421 -2.27 -1.76 6.31
C SER A 421 -2.98 -0.50 6.85
N ALA A 422 -2.34 0.68 6.78
CA ALA A 422 -2.82 1.92 7.38
C ALA A 422 -4.27 2.28 7.00
N PHE A 423 -4.60 2.24 5.70
CA PHE A 423 -5.92 2.66 5.22
C PHE A 423 -6.92 1.51 5.15
N VAL A 424 -6.43 0.30 4.85
CA VAL A 424 -7.29 -0.88 4.72
C VAL A 424 -7.95 -1.28 6.05
N GLY A 425 -7.33 -0.96 7.19
CA GLY A 425 -7.87 -1.19 8.52
C GLY A 425 -9.22 -0.51 8.78
N ILE A 426 -9.49 0.63 8.13
CA ILE A 426 -10.76 1.38 8.29
C ILE A 426 -11.95 0.50 7.90
N ALA A 427 -11.94 -0.11 6.72
CA ALA A 427 -13.03 -0.96 6.27
C ALA A 427 -13.03 -2.34 6.92
N THR A 428 -11.84 -2.91 7.20
CA THR A 428 -11.77 -4.24 7.81
C THR A 428 -12.37 -4.24 9.21
N LEU A 429 -11.94 -3.31 10.08
CA LEU A 429 -12.43 -3.27 11.45
C LEU A 429 -13.87 -2.78 11.51
N SER A 430 -14.24 -1.74 10.78
CA SER A 430 -15.65 -1.31 10.77
C SER A 430 -16.59 -2.36 10.17
N GLY A 431 -16.06 -3.23 9.30
CA GLY A 431 -16.83 -4.16 8.48
C GLY A 431 -17.56 -3.48 7.32
N CYS A 432 -17.24 -2.23 6.98
CA CYS A 432 -17.80 -1.53 5.83
C CYS A 432 -17.46 -2.22 4.50
N CYS A 433 -18.31 -2.03 3.50
CA CYS A 433 -18.02 -2.45 2.13
C CYS A 433 -17.12 -1.42 1.44
N GLN A 434 -16.28 -1.90 0.52
CA GLN A 434 -15.28 -1.06 -0.15
C GLN A 434 -15.05 -1.52 -1.59
N ALA A 435 -15.02 -0.58 -2.52
CA ALA A 435 -14.69 -0.80 -3.92
C ALA A 435 -13.35 -0.13 -4.26
N VAL A 436 -12.47 -0.83 -4.96
CA VAL A 436 -11.20 -0.29 -5.47
C VAL A 436 -11.37 0.04 -6.95
N ILE A 437 -11.01 1.27 -7.32
CA ILE A 437 -11.09 1.79 -8.69
C ILE A 437 -9.68 2.17 -9.17
N PRO A 438 -9.17 1.55 -10.25
CA PRO A 438 -7.88 1.90 -10.82
C PRO A 438 -7.95 3.22 -11.60
N LEU A 439 -7.00 4.12 -11.32
CA LEU A 439 -6.86 5.44 -11.94
C LEU A 439 -5.68 5.56 -12.91
N GLY A 440 -5.06 4.44 -13.29
CA GLY A 440 -3.89 4.42 -14.19
C GLY A 440 -2.58 4.36 -13.40
N SER A 441 -1.58 5.15 -13.81
CA SER A 441 -0.24 5.09 -13.21
C SER A 441 0.43 6.47 -13.01
N HIS A 442 1.36 6.50 -12.07
CA HIS A 442 2.26 7.63 -11.81
C HIS A 442 3.64 7.11 -11.45
N ASN A 443 4.67 7.60 -12.14
CA ASN A 443 6.06 7.14 -12.01
C ASN A 443 6.18 5.60 -12.10
N ASP A 444 5.52 5.00 -13.10
CA ASP A 444 5.45 3.55 -13.33
C ASP A 444 4.78 2.70 -12.22
N HIS A 445 4.14 3.34 -11.24
CA HIS A 445 3.37 2.64 -10.22
C HIS A 445 1.86 2.81 -10.47
N PRO A 446 1.07 1.74 -10.32
CA PRO A 446 -0.38 1.81 -10.44
C PRO A 446 -0.96 2.70 -9.33
N ILE A 447 -1.98 3.47 -9.69
CA ILE A 447 -2.76 4.30 -8.76
C ILE A 447 -4.17 3.72 -8.70
N SER A 448 -4.70 3.58 -7.50
CA SER A 448 -6.11 3.25 -7.29
C SER A 448 -6.67 4.01 -6.10
N LEU A 449 -7.96 4.32 -6.16
CA LEU A 449 -8.72 4.85 -5.03
C LEU A 449 -9.72 3.83 -4.53
N SER A 450 -10.11 4.04 -3.29
CA SER A 450 -11.15 3.29 -2.61
C SER A 450 -12.37 4.15 -2.39
N LEU A 451 -13.53 3.57 -2.68
CA LEU A 451 -14.84 4.09 -2.29
C LEU A 451 -15.38 3.18 -1.20
N LEU A 452 -15.72 3.73 -0.04
CA LEU A 452 -16.19 3.00 1.12
C LEU A 452 -17.58 3.50 1.50
N ALA A 453 -18.51 2.58 1.71
CA ALA A 453 -19.86 2.88 2.20
C ALA A 453 -20.13 2.13 3.51
N ALA A 454 -21.11 2.59 4.28
CA ALA A 454 -21.45 2.00 5.57
C ALA A 454 -21.73 0.48 5.46
N HIS A 455 -21.50 -0.25 6.56
CA HIS A 455 -21.83 -1.67 6.66
C HIS A 455 -23.28 -1.93 6.21
N GLY A 456 -23.47 -2.89 5.31
CA GLY A 456 -24.76 -3.26 4.71
C GLY A 456 -25.14 -2.45 3.47
N SER A 457 -24.38 -1.42 3.09
CA SER A 457 -24.66 -0.58 1.91
C SER A 457 -24.02 -1.11 0.62
N ASP A 458 -23.78 -2.41 0.52
CA ASP A 458 -23.00 -3.04 -0.54
C ASP A 458 -23.57 -2.81 -1.95
N LYS A 459 -24.87 -3.06 -2.14
CA LYS A 459 -25.54 -2.82 -3.44
C LYS A 459 -25.59 -1.34 -3.79
N PHE A 460 -25.73 -0.47 -2.79
CA PHE A 460 -25.65 0.98 -3.01
C PHE A 460 -24.27 1.36 -3.56
N LEU A 461 -23.20 0.87 -2.95
CA LEU A 461 -21.84 1.16 -3.39
C LEU A 461 -21.55 0.59 -4.79
N LEU A 462 -21.90 -0.67 -5.06
CA LEU A 462 -21.71 -1.28 -6.39
C LEU A 462 -22.43 -0.54 -7.51
N ARG A 463 -23.68 -0.12 -7.27
CA ARG A 463 -24.43 0.66 -8.26
C ARG A 463 -23.79 2.02 -8.51
N ASN A 464 -23.29 2.67 -7.47
CA ASN A 464 -22.56 3.94 -7.61
C ASN A 464 -21.26 3.73 -8.39
N VAL A 465 -20.49 2.68 -8.11
CA VAL A 465 -19.27 2.34 -8.87
C VAL A 465 -19.60 2.15 -10.35
N LEU A 466 -20.61 1.33 -10.67
CA LEU A 466 -21.04 1.11 -12.05
C LEU A 466 -21.47 2.42 -12.73
N TYR A 467 -22.23 3.25 -12.03
CA TYR A 467 -22.74 4.53 -12.54
C TYR A 467 -21.64 5.56 -12.82
N MET A 468 -20.64 5.67 -11.94
CA MET A 468 -19.59 6.69 -12.08
C MET A 468 -18.39 6.25 -12.93
N PHE A 469 -18.25 4.96 -13.22
CA PHE A 469 -17.00 4.42 -13.78
C PHE A 469 -16.63 5.03 -15.13
N SER A 470 -17.58 5.24 -16.03
CA SER A 470 -17.29 5.85 -17.35
C SER A 470 -16.75 7.27 -17.20
N SER A 471 -17.41 8.11 -16.39
CA SER A 471 -16.97 9.47 -16.10
C SER A 471 -15.59 9.50 -15.43
N ILE A 472 -15.32 8.60 -14.49
CA ILE A 472 -13.98 8.47 -13.88
C ILE A 472 -12.94 8.15 -14.95
N LYS A 473 -13.20 7.18 -15.83
CA LYS A 473 -12.24 6.77 -16.88
C LYS A 473 -11.96 7.91 -17.86
N GLU A 474 -12.96 8.71 -18.21
CA GLU A 474 -12.78 9.92 -19.02
C GLU A 474 -11.87 10.93 -18.31
N GLN A 475 -12.12 11.21 -17.03
CA GLN A 475 -11.30 12.14 -16.25
C GLN A 475 -9.86 11.63 -16.05
N VAL A 476 -9.65 10.32 -15.90
CA VAL A 476 -8.30 9.72 -15.86
C VAL A 476 -7.56 9.97 -17.17
N VAL A 477 -8.22 9.80 -18.32
CA VAL A 477 -7.63 10.07 -19.64
C VAL A 477 -7.28 11.56 -19.76
N LEU A 478 -8.16 12.47 -19.33
CA LEU A 478 -7.91 13.91 -19.35
C LEU A 478 -6.73 14.29 -18.45
N ALA A 479 -6.69 13.78 -17.21
CA ALA A 479 -5.59 14.00 -16.27
C ALA A 479 -4.26 13.50 -16.81
N SER A 480 -4.24 12.38 -17.54
CA SER A 480 -3.02 11.88 -18.19
C SER A 480 -2.51 12.79 -19.33
N LYS A 481 -3.42 13.46 -20.04
CA LYS A 481 -3.09 14.39 -21.15
C LYS A 481 -2.61 15.74 -20.66
N LEU A 482 -3.15 16.26 -19.56
CA LEU A 482 -2.72 17.54 -18.97
C LEU A 482 -1.23 17.54 -18.58
N VAL A 483 -0.66 16.35 -18.34
CA VAL A 483 0.75 16.14 -17.99
C VAL A 483 1.67 16.07 -19.25
N THR A 484 1.14 16.20 -20.48
CA THR A 484 1.93 16.13 -21.74
C THR A 484 2.42 17.47 -22.30
N ALA A 485 2.12 18.62 -21.67
CA ALA A 485 2.94 19.80 -21.88
C ALA A 485 4.36 19.51 -21.37
N PRO A 486 5.46 20.01 -21.98
CA PRO A 486 6.81 19.72 -21.50
C PRO A 486 6.95 20.27 -20.08
N VAL A 487 6.74 19.40 -19.11
CA VAL A 487 7.04 19.65 -17.71
C VAL A 487 8.56 19.63 -17.65
N ILE A 488 9.16 20.83 -17.67
CA ILE A 488 10.41 21.03 -16.93
C ILE A 488 10.12 20.44 -15.54
N ASN A 489 10.82 19.35 -15.22
CA ASN A 489 10.54 18.41 -14.14
C ASN A 489 10.48 19.09 -12.75
N ARG A 490 9.36 19.75 -12.39
CA ARG A 490 9.22 20.51 -11.13
C ARG A 490 9.13 19.63 -9.88
N ASP A 491 8.76 18.35 -10.01
CA ASP A 491 8.50 17.48 -8.84
C ASP A 491 9.72 16.65 -8.41
N ALA A 492 10.67 16.40 -9.32
CA ALA A 492 12.02 15.94 -8.92
C ALA A 492 12.75 17.06 -8.14
N ASP A 493 12.41 18.31 -8.43
CA ASP A 493 12.97 19.50 -7.80
C ASP A 493 12.36 19.79 -6.41
N PHE A 494 11.10 19.47 -6.11
CA PHE A 494 10.53 19.75 -4.77
C PHE A 494 11.22 18.94 -3.65
N GLY A 495 11.48 17.65 -3.88
CA GLY A 495 12.23 16.80 -2.93
C GLY A 495 13.71 17.17 -2.86
N ALA A 496 14.31 17.60 -3.98
CA ALA A 496 15.68 18.09 -4.01
C ALA A 496 15.83 19.45 -3.32
N ALA A 497 14.90 20.38 -3.51
CA ALA A 497 14.86 21.69 -2.89
C ALA A 497 14.69 21.60 -1.37
N GLU A 498 13.84 20.69 -0.88
CA GLU A 498 13.70 20.44 0.57
C GLU A 498 14.98 19.81 1.17
N LEU A 499 15.62 18.87 0.46
CA LEU A 499 16.91 18.31 0.89
C LEU A 499 18.02 19.38 0.89
N LEU A 500 18.03 20.27 -0.11
CA LEU A 500 18.96 21.40 -0.19
C LEU A 500 18.69 22.42 0.91
N LYS A 501 17.42 22.70 1.25
CA LYS A 501 17.07 23.50 2.42
C LYS A 501 17.63 22.88 3.71
N GLU A 502 17.46 21.58 3.93
CA GLU A 502 17.97 20.94 5.15
C GLU A 502 19.50 20.93 5.22
N LYS A 503 20.18 20.75 4.07
CA LYS A 503 21.64 20.94 3.98
C LYS A 503 22.04 22.38 4.30
N GLY A 504 21.28 23.36 3.79
CA GLY A 504 21.45 24.78 4.11
C GLY A 504 21.27 25.06 5.60
N ASN A 505 20.23 24.50 6.23
CA ASN A 505 19.96 24.62 7.66
C ASN A 505 21.09 24.02 8.51
N SER A 506 21.61 22.85 8.10
CA SER A 506 22.75 22.20 8.76
C SER A 506 24.02 23.04 8.63
N ALA A 507 24.30 23.58 7.43
CA ALA A 507 25.43 24.47 7.20
C ALA A 507 25.32 25.77 8.01
N PHE A 508 24.12 26.35 8.10
CA PHE A 508 23.83 27.54 8.90
C PHE A 508 24.07 27.27 10.40
N LYS A 509 23.54 26.16 10.95
CA LYS A 509 23.81 25.75 12.33
C LYS A 509 25.31 25.53 12.59
N GLY A 510 26.03 25.00 11.60
CA GLY A 510 27.48 24.83 11.63
C GLY A 510 28.31 26.10 11.40
N ARG A 511 27.69 27.29 11.37
CA ARG A 511 28.33 28.59 11.08
C ARG A 511 29.06 28.67 9.73
N LYS A 512 28.69 27.83 8.77
CA LYS A 512 29.25 27.80 7.41
C LYS A 512 28.36 28.64 6.48
N TRP A 513 28.36 29.95 6.68
CA TRP A 513 27.40 30.86 6.06
C TRP A 513 27.45 30.88 4.53
N SER A 514 28.64 30.91 3.92
CA SER A 514 28.79 30.87 2.46
C SER A 514 28.21 29.60 1.85
N LYS A 515 28.41 28.46 2.52
CA LYS A 515 27.88 27.16 2.07
C LYS A 515 26.37 27.05 2.29
N ALA A 516 25.83 27.68 3.34
CA ALA A 516 24.40 27.80 3.53
C ALA A 516 23.76 28.62 2.38
N VAL A 517 24.39 29.72 1.97
CA VAL A 517 23.95 30.52 0.81
C VAL A 517 23.94 29.69 -0.47
N GLU A 518 24.96 28.89 -0.74
CA GLU A 518 25.01 28.00 -1.90
C GLU A 518 23.82 27.03 -1.91
N PHE A 519 23.61 26.30 -0.80
CA PHE A 519 22.52 25.33 -0.72
C PHE A 519 21.13 25.96 -0.82
N TYR A 520 20.90 27.12 -0.19
CA TYR A 520 19.61 27.81 -0.36
C TYR A 520 19.45 28.39 -1.78
N SER A 521 20.54 28.81 -2.43
CA SER A 521 20.49 29.27 -3.82
C SER A 521 20.14 28.14 -4.77
N ASP A 522 20.68 26.95 -4.53
CA ASP A 522 20.32 25.77 -5.32
C ASP A 522 18.89 25.31 -5.00
N ALA A 523 18.42 25.41 -3.76
CA ALA A 523 17.02 25.19 -3.40
C ALA A 523 16.07 26.17 -4.12
N ILE A 524 16.48 27.43 -4.30
CA ILE A 524 15.72 28.45 -5.03
C ILE A 524 15.72 28.20 -6.53
N LYS A 525 16.84 27.79 -7.12
CA LYS A 525 16.91 27.41 -8.55
C LYS A 525 15.99 26.22 -8.84
N SER A 526 15.91 25.29 -7.89
CA SER A 526 15.09 24.09 -7.93
C SER A 526 13.60 24.41 -7.70
N ASN A 527 13.28 25.22 -6.69
CA ASN A 527 11.91 25.67 -6.41
C ASN A 527 11.86 27.12 -5.89
N GLY A 528 11.64 28.07 -6.80
CA GLY A 528 11.61 29.50 -6.50
C GLY A 528 10.30 30.04 -5.90
N THR A 529 9.30 29.20 -5.59
CA THR A 529 8.01 29.68 -5.08
C THR A 529 7.87 29.59 -3.56
N ASN A 530 8.88 29.08 -2.84
CA ASN A 530 8.85 28.96 -1.38
C ASN A 530 9.54 30.15 -0.68
N ALA A 531 8.77 30.98 0.01
CA ALA A 531 9.25 32.14 0.76
C ALA A 531 10.34 31.78 1.81
N THR A 532 10.31 30.56 2.34
CA THR A 532 11.25 30.09 3.37
C THR A 532 12.69 30.02 2.87
N TYR A 533 12.92 29.66 1.60
CA TYR A 533 14.28 29.55 1.07
C TYR A 533 14.95 30.92 0.96
N TYR A 534 14.22 31.90 0.43
CA TYR A 534 14.66 33.29 0.36
C TYR A 534 14.88 33.86 1.77
N CYS A 535 13.93 33.64 2.69
CA CYS A 535 14.04 34.10 4.06
C CYS A 535 15.28 33.51 4.77
N ASN A 536 15.55 32.21 4.59
CA ASN A 536 16.71 31.55 5.19
C ASN A 536 18.04 31.95 4.54
N ARG A 537 18.06 32.18 3.22
CA ARG A 537 19.23 32.73 2.52
C ARG A 537 19.52 34.16 2.95
N ALA A 538 18.49 34.98 3.17
CA ALA A 538 18.64 36.32 3.74
C ALA A 538 19.30 36.29 5.13
N ALA A 539 18.95 35.32 5.98
CA ALA A 539 19.63 35.13 7.26
C ALA A 539 21.13 34.84 7.09
N ALA A 540 21.49 33.97 6.13
CA ALA A 540 22.89 33.68 5.84
C ALA A 540 23.64 34.90 5.27
N TYR A 541 22.97 35.74 4.46
CA TYR A 541 23.54 36.99 3.98
C TYR A 541 23.75 38.02 5.08
N LEU A 542 22.86 38.10 6.07
CA LEU A 542 23.05 38.97 7.25
C LEU A 542 24.32 38.59 8.03
N GLU A 543 24.53 37.29 8.28
CA GLU A 543 25.74 36.80 8.96
C GLU A 543 27.03 37.05 8.14
N LEU A 544 26.93 37.17 6.82
CA LEU A 544 28.03 37.51 5.91
C LEU A 544 28.21 39.02 5.71
N GLY A 545 27.40 39.87 6.34
CA GLY A 545 27.43 41.33 6.15
C GLY A 545 26.96 41.80 4.76
N ARG A 546 26.27 40.94 4.00
CA ARG A 546 25.78 41.24 2.65
C ARG A 546 24.37 41.82 2.68
N TYR A 547 24.23 43.00 3.29
CA TYR A 547 22.93 43.58 3.65
C TYR A 547 22.00 43.86 2.46
N LYS A 548 22.54 44.36 1.33
CA LYS A 548 21.73 44.61 0.11
C LYS A 548 21.12 43.32 -0.47
N GLN A 549 21.86 42.19 -0.39
CA GLN A 549 21.36 40.90 -0.86
C GLN A 549 20.33 40.31 0.10
N ALA A 550 20.54 40.49 1.41
CA ALA A 550 19.56 40.10 2.42
C ALA A 550 18.23 40.85 2.27
N GLU A 551 18.28 42.16 1.97
CA GLU A 551 17.09 42.97 1.72
C GLU A 551 16.30 42.47 0.50
N ALA A 552 16.97 42.25 -0.64
CA ALA A 552 16.33 41.74 -1.87
C ALA A 552 15.69 40.36 -1.66
N ASP A 553 16.35 39.45 -0.93
CA ASP A 553 15.77 38.14 -0.61
C ASP A 553 14.56 38.26 0.34
N CYS A 554 14.57 39.22 1.27
CA CYS A 554 13.41 39.46 2.12
C CYS A 554 12.24 40.06 1.33
N GLU A 555 12.49 40.94 0.36
CA GLU A 555 11.47 41.44 -0.56
C GLU A 555 10.83 40.31 -1.35
N GLN A 556 11.64 39.42 -1.92
CA GLN A 556 11.13 38.26 -2.64
C GLN A 556 10.34 37.31 -1.72
N ALA A 557 10.80 37.09 -0.49
CA ALA A 557 10.07 36.30 0.50
C ALA A 557 8.71 36.92 0.83
N LEU A 558 8.62 38.25 0.93
CA LEU A 558 7.37 38.98 1.24
C LEU A 558 6.43 39.09 0.04
N LEU A 559 6.94 39.05 -1.19
CA LEU A 559 6.13 38.90 -2.39
C LEU A 559 5.42 37.55 -2.42
N LEU A 560 6.09 36.49 -1.96
CA LEU A 560 5.56 35.12 -1.89
C LEU A 560 4.67 34.88 -0.66
N ASP A 561 5.04 35.42 0.50
CA ASP A 561 4.29 35.33 1.76
C ASP A 561 4.29 36.67 2.50
N LYS A 562 3.20 37.42 2.32
CA LYS A 562 2.99 38.74 2.93
C LYS A 562 2.90 38.70 4.46
N LYS A 563 2.67 37.53 5.08
CA LYS A 563 2.55 37.35 6.53
C LYS A 563 3.84 36.84 7.17
N ASN A 564 4.96 36.76 6.44
CA ASN A 564 6.21 36.24 6.95
C ASN A 564 6.92 37.20 7.93
N VAL A 565 6.67 37.01 9.23
CA VAL A 565 7.24 37.86 10.30
C VAL A 565 8.76 37.87 10.29
N LYS A 566 9.40 36.72 10.03
CA LYS A 566 10.87 36.61 9.98
C LYS A 566 11.47 37.41 8.83
N ALA A 567 10.80 37.48 7.68
CA ALA A 567 11.26 38.27 6.54
C ALA A 567 11.20 39.78 6.84
N TYR A 568 10.13 40.27 7.48
CA TYR A 568 10.09 41.67 7.95
C TYR A 568 11.19 41.98 8.95
N LEU A 569 11.40 41.12 9.96
CA LEU A 569 12.47 41.32 10.95
C LEU A 569 13.86 41.34 10.30
N ARG A 570 14.13 40.41 9.38
CA ARG A 570 15.42 40.30 8.68
C ARG A 570 15.66 41.48 7.73
N ARG A 571 14.62 41.95 7.01
CA ARG A 571 14.69 43.15 6.17
C ARG A 571 14.96 44.41 7.00
N GLY A 572 14.28 44.53 8.14
CA GLY A 572 14.52 45.63 9.08
C GLY A 572 15.96 45.66 9.59
N ILE A 573 16.55 44.50 9.91
CA ILE A 573 17.97 44.39 10.30
C ILE A 573 18.90 44.78 9.14
N ALA A 574 18.62 44.31 7.92
CA ALA A 574 19.41 44.66 6.74
C ALA A 574 19.40 46.18 6.47
N ARG A 575 18.21 46.80 6.55
CA ARG A 575 18.00 48.24 6.38
C ARG A 575 18.67 49.06 7.46
N GLU A 576 18.60 48.61 8.71
CA GLU A 576 19.31 49.25 9.83
C GLU A 576 20.83 49.25 9.60
N ALA A 577 21.38 48.16 9.08
CA ALA A 577 22.82 48.01 8.81
C ALA A 577 23.31 48.90 7.65
N VAL A 578 22.43 49.32 6.74
CA VAL A 578 22.73 50.30 5.67
C VAL A 578 22.29 51.73 6.02
N LEU A 579 21.97 52.00 7.29
CA LEU A 579 21.57 53.31 7.85
C LEU A 579 20.19 53.83 7.39
N ASN A 580 19.35 52.97 6.81
CA ASN A 580 17.97 53.29 6.45
C ASN A 580 17.04 53.08 7.65
N HIS A 581 17.19 53.94 8.66
CA HIS A 581 16.54 53.76 9.97
C HIS A 581 15.01 53.93 9.94
N GLN A 582 14.46 54.74 9.02
CA GLN A 582 13.02 54.97 8.91
C GLN A 582 12.29 53.72 8.36
N GLU A 583 12.78 53.17 7.25
CA GLU A 583 12.22 51.98 6.60
C GLU A 583 12.43 50.73 7.47
N ALA A 584 13.57 50.64 8.15
CA ALA A 584 13.81 49.59 9.14
C ALA A 584 12.74 49.61 10.25
N LEU A 585 12.42 50.79 10.79
CA LEU A 585 11.40 50.93 11.83
C LEU A 585 10.00 50.54 11.31
N GLN A 586 9.68 50.86 10.05
CA GLN A 586 8.42 50.47 9.43
C GLN A 586 8.28 48.94 9.33
N ASP A 587 9.33 48.24 8.90
CA ASP A 587 9.33 46.77 8.82
C ASP A 587 9.21 46.12 10.20
N ILE A 588 9.91 46.65 11.21
CA ILE A 588 9.82 46.15 12.58
C ILE A 588 8.41 46.34 13.16
N ARG A 589 7.76 47.48 12.89
CA ARG A 589 6.37 47.72 13.30
C ARG A 589 5.38 46.79 12.62
N HIS A 590 5.57 46.49 11.33
CA HIS A 590 4.75 45.51 10.63
C HIS A 590 4.93 44.10 11.22
N ALA A 591 6.17 43.71 11.53
CA ALA A 591 6.44 42.45 12.22
C ALA A 591 5.74 42.38 13.58
N LEU A 592 5.74 43.46 14.36
CA LEU A 592 5.07 43.53 15.67
C LEU A 592 3.54 43.62 15.56
N ALA A 593 3.00 44.18 14.48
CA ALA A 593 1.56 44.11 14.21
C ALA A 593 1.09 42.67 13.97
N LEU A 594 1.94 41.84 13.35
CA LEU A 594 1.67 40.41 13.13
C LEU A 594 1.96 39.56 14.38
N GLU A 595 3.04 39.86 15.11
CA GLU A 595 3.43 39.20 16.37
C GLU A 595 3.76 40.21 17.48
N PRO A 596 2.76 40.70 18.24
CA PRO A 596 2.96 41.76 19.23
C PRO A 596 3.92 41.42 20.38
N GLN A 597 4.09 40.13 20.69
CA GLN A 597 4.97 39.66 21.75
C GLN A 597 6.37 39.25 21.27
N ASN A 598 6.73 39.56 20.02
CA ASN A 598 8.03 39.18 19.48
C ASN A 598 9.17 39.96 20.16
N LYS A 599 9.94 39.29 21.02
CA LYS A 599 11.03 39.90 21.80
C LYS A 599 12.08 40.59 20.93
N ALA A 600 12.44 40.00 19.78
CA ALA A 600 13.43 40.57 18.88
C ALA A 600 12.91 41.86 18.20
N GLY A 601 11.64 41.86 17.78
CA GLY A 601 10.97 43.05 17.25
C GLY A 601 10.90 44.18 18.26
N LEU A 602 10.48 43.90 19.50
CA LEU A 602 10.37 44.91 20.57
C LEU A 602 11.73 45.55 20.92
N LEU A 603 12.80 44.75 20.93
CA LEU A 603 14.16 45.25 21.15
C LEU A 603 14.66 46.09 19.97
N ALA A 604 14.40 45.65 18.74
CA ALA A 604 14.76 46.39 17.52
C ALA A 604 14.02 47.73 17.43
N GLU A 605 12.74 47.77 17.76
CA GLU A 605 11.95 49.00 17.76
C GLU A 605 12.51 50.04 18.73
N ARG A 606 12.76 49.66 19.99
CA ARG A 606 13.36 50.56 20.99
C ARG A 606 14.73 51.08 20.57
N ARG A 607 15.54 50.24 19.93
CA ARG A 607 16.87 50.61 19.43
C ARG A 607 16.77 51.61 18.26
N LEU A 608 15.91 51.35 17.29
CA LEU A 608 15.72 52.22 16.11
C LEU A 608 15.10 53.57 16.49
N GLN A 609 14.16 53.60 17.44
CA GLN A 609 13.58 54.85 17.96
C GLN A 609 14.64 55.75 18.63
N LYS A 610 15.67 55.18 19.26
CA LYS A 610 16.78 55.95 19.83
C LYS A 610 17.72 56.52 18.77
N LYS A 611 17.85 55.87 17.61
CA LYS A 611 18.71 56.31 16.50
C LYS A 611 18.05 57.37 15.60
N LEU A 612 16.73 57.51 15.69
CA LEU A 612 15.92 58.48 14.95
C LEU A 612 15.58 59.74 15.76
N ARG A 613 15.99 59.78 17.03
CA ARG A 613 16.03 60.98 17.87
C ARG A 613 17.42 61.58 17.79
#